data_AF-A0A3R9N268-F1
#
_entry.id   AF-A0A3R9N268-F1
#
_cell.length_a   1.000
_cell.length_b   1.000
_cell.length_c   1.000
_cell.angle_alpha   90.00
_cell.angle_beta   90.00
_cell.angle_gamma   90.00
#
_symmetry.space_group_name_H-M   'P 1'
#
loop_
_entity.id
_entity.type
_entity.pdbx_description
1 polymer ?
#
loop_
_entity_poly.entity_id
_entity_poly.type
_entity_poly.pdbx_seq_one_letter_code
_entity_poly.pdbx_strand_id
1 'polypeptide(L)'
;MGHARTRGQRPRQLRSPGLAAPPALAGGPGALVLTDAAYQGRFADHLRSLGLPNQVVSRPSTQRGFVPVARRWVVERTFAWLACFRRLAVDYEYTPASHACWLLLANITMCLNRLP
;
A
#
# COMPACT_ATOMS: atom_id res chain seq x y z
N MET A 1 -26.98 0.95 49.54
CA MET A 1 -26.70 -0.31 48.81
C MET A 1 -27.06 -0.07 47.35
N GLY A 2 -26.22 -0.06 46.31
CA GLY A 2 -24.86 -0.54 46.13
C GLY A 2 -24.81 -1.34 44.81
N HIS A 3 -24.61 -0.65 43.67
CA HIS A 3 -24.14 -1.16 42.35
C HIS A 3 -24.98 -2.29 41.67
N ALA A 4 -24.97 -2.54 40.35
CA ALA A 4 -23.95 -2.32 39.35
C ALA A 4 -24.54 -2.21 37.92
N ARG A 5 -23.89 -1.36 37.11
CA ARG A 5 -24.10 -1.19 35.67
C ARG A 5 -23.65 -2.45 34.92
N THR A 6 -24.48 -2.99 34.04
CA THR A 6 -24.09 -4.01 33.07
C THR A 6 -23.15 -3.42 32.02
N ARG A 7 -21.94 -3.98 31.96
CA ARG A 7 -20.82 -3.61 31.09
C ARG A 7 -21.20 -3.80 29.62
N GLY A 8 -21.22 -2.71 28.85
CA GLY A 8 -21.14 -2.78 27.39
C GLY A 8 -19.84 -3.43 26.95
N GLN A 9 -19.92 -4.59 26.31
CA GLN A 9 -18.77 -5.22 25.66
C GLN A 9 -18.47 -4.46 24.36
N ARG A 10 -17.36 -3.70 24.35
CA ARG A 10 -16.80 -3.13 23.13
C ARG A 10 -16.11 -4.23 22.32
N PRO A 11 -16.17 -4.21 20.98
CA PRO A 11 -15.42 -5.16 20.17
C PRO A 11 -13.91 -5.00 20.41
N ARG A 12 -13.23 -6.12 20.66
CA ARG A 12 -11.76 -6.21 20.75
C ARG A 12 -11.16 -5.72 19.44
N GLN A 13 -10.60 -4.51 19.43
CA GLN A 13 -9.72 -4.09 18.35
C GLN A 13 -8.48 -4.98 18.38
N LEU A 14 -8.29 -5.82 17.35
CA LEU A 14 -7.00 -6.46 17.11
C LEU A 14 -6.01 -5.34 16.77
N ARG A 15 -5.18 -4.95 17.74
CA ARG A 15 -3.92 -4.26 17.44
C ARG A 15 -3.05 -5.25 16.68
N SER A 16 -2.96 -5.08 15.36
CA SER A 16 -1.86 -5.68 14.60
C SER A 16 -0.54 -5.23 15.23
N PRO A 17 0.40 -6.14 15.53
CA PRO A 17 1.73 -5.72 15.95
C PRO A 17 2.30 -4.85 14.83
N GLY A 18 2.84 -3.68 15.21
CA GLY A 18 3.45 -2.75 14.27
C GLY A 18 4.58 -3.46 13.54
N LEU A 19 4.28 -3.93 12.33
CA LEU A 19 5.31 -4.31 11.37
C LEU A 19 6.08 -3.02 11.11
N ALA A 20 7.33 -2.97 11.59
CA ALA A 20 8.22 -1.86 11.33
C ALA A 20 8.17 -1.56 9.82
N ALA A 21 7.94 -0.29 9.48
CA ALA A 21 7.91 0.15 8.10
C ALA A 21 9.18 -0.36 7.40
N PRO A 22 9.07 -1.02 6.23
CA PRO A 22 10.24 -1.52 5.54
C PRO A 22 11.22 -0.38 5.29
N PRO A 23 12.55 -0.62 5.41
CA PRO A 23 13.55 0.40 5.18
C PRO A 23 13.35 0.99 3.78
N ALA A 24 13.27 2.31 3.72
CA ALA A 24 12.90 3.09 2.54
C ALA A 24 13.62 2.59 1.27
N LEU A 25 12.87 1.93 0.40
CA LEU A 25 13.34 1.55 -0.92
C LEU A 25 13.44 2.82 -1.77
N ALA A 26 14.67 3.27 -1.99
CA ALA A 26 15.10 4.24 -3.00
C ALA A 26 14.35 5.59 -2.98
N GLY A 27 14.65 6.40 -1.98
CA GLY A 27 14.49 7.85 -2.05
C GLY A 27 15.21 8.47 -0.87
N GLY A 28 16.29 9.21 -1.11
CA GLY A 28 16.98 9.96 -0.06
C GLY A 28 16.06 10.95 0.66
N PRO A 29 16.56 11.65 1.69
CA PRO A 29 15.76 12.65 2.42
C PRO A 29 15.19 13.67 1.41
N GLY A 30 13.86 13.67 1.25
CA GLY A 30 13.15 14.43 0.20
C GLY A 30 12.46 13.59 -0.90
N ALA A 31 12.28 12.29 -0.72
CA ALA A 31 11.56 11.43 -1.68
C ALA A 31 10.11 11.91 -1.91
N LEU A 32 9.85 12.46 -3.10
CA LEU A 32 8.52 12.89 -3.54
C LEU A 32 7.60 11.68 -3.76
N VAL A 33 6.49 11.62 -3.05
CA VAL A 33 5.47 10.57 -3.21
C VAL A 33 4.49 10.97 -4.32
N LEU A 34 4.47 10.20 -5.41
CA LEU A 34 3.50 10.41 -6.48
C LEU A 34 2.19 9.70 -6.15
N THR A 35 1.07 10.41 -6.27
CA THR A 35 -0.26 9.90 -5.97
C THR A 35 -1.23 10.20 -7.11
N ASP A 36 -2.29 9.42 -7.29
CA ASP A 36 -3.40 9.83 -8.15
C ASP A 36 -4.40 10.72 -7.39
N ALA A 37 -5.46 11.15 -8.09
CA ALA A 37 -6.47 12.04 -7.52
C ALA A 37 -7.34 11.39 -6.43
N ALA A 38 -7.43 10.06 -6.36
CA ALA A 38 -8.21 9.36 -5.34
C ALA A 38 -7.54 9.40 -3.96
N TYR A 39 -6.23 9.59 -3.91
CA TYR A 39 -5.45 9.69 -2.67
C TYR A 39 -5.38 11.10 -2.08
N GLN A 40 -6.28 11.99 -2.51
CA GLN A 40 -6.45 13.29 -1.87
C GLN A 40 -7.13 13.13 -0.48
N GLY A 41 -6.78 13.99 0.48
CA GLY A 41 -7.34 13.94 1.84
C GLY A 41 -6.50 13.13 2.81
N ARG A 42 -7.10 12.13 3.48
CA ARG A 42 -6.49 11.41 4.62
C ARG A 42 -5.09 10.86 4.35
N PHE A 43 -4.87 10.35 3.14
CA PHE A 43 -3.56 9.83 2.76
C PHE A 43 -2.53 10.96 2.62
N ALA A 44 -2.88 12.06 1.94
CA ALA A 44 -2.04 13.24 1.87
C ALA A 44 -1.79 13.87 3.26
N ASP A 45 -2.80 13.90 4.14
CA ASP A 45 -2.65 14.35 5.54
C ASP A 45 -1.63 13.48 6.29
N HIS A 46 -1.70 12.17 6.09
CA HIS A 46 -0.77 11.24 6.69
C HIS A 46 0.66 11.44 6.17
N LEU A 47 0.85 11.59 4.86
CA LEU A 47 2.16 11.90 4.28
C LEU A 47 2.75 13.20 4.83
N ARG A 48 1.92 14.24 4.99
CA ARG A 48 2.32 15.50 5.63
C ARG A 48 2.76 15.29 7.07
N SER A 49 2.05 14.45 7.84
CA SER A 49 2.45 14.11 9.21
C SER A 49 3.80 13.37 9.30
N LEU A 50 4.21 12.71 8.22
CA LEU A 50 5.49 12.03 8.08
C LEU A 50 6.60 12.92 7.48
N GLY A 51 6.30 14.17 7.15
CA GLY A 51 7.25 15.07 6.48
C GLY A 51 7.55 14.68 5.02
N LEU A 52 6.70 13.88 4.40
CA LEU A 52 6.88 13.41 3.02
C LEU A 52 6.08 14.30 2.05
N PRO A 53 6.73 14.97 1.08
CA PRO A 53 6.00 15.74 0.08
C PRO A 53 5.24 14.81 -0.86
N ASN A 54 4.00 15.17 -1.20
CA ASN A 54 3.18 14.42 -2.15
C ASN A 54 2.85 15.26 -3.39
N GLN A 55 2.89 14.64 -4.57
CA GLN A 55 2.46 15.26 -5.83
C GLN A 55 1.35 14.42 -6.45
N VAL A 56 0.18 15.04 -6.64
CA VAL A 56 -0.92 14.41 -7.37
C VAL A 56 -0.62 14.47 -8.86
N VAL A 57 -0.35 13.31 -9.46
CA VAL A 57 -0.20 13.14 -10.91
C VAL A 57 -1.48 12.52 -11.45
N SER A 58 -2.31 13.36 -12.06
CA SER A 58 -3.55 12.93 -12.69
C SER A 58 -3.63 13.47 -14.12
N ARG A 59 -4.50 12.85 -14.90
CA ARG A 59 -4.82 13.31 -16.26
C ARG A 59 -5.46 14.71 -16.21
N PRO A 60 -5.10 15.63 -17.12
CA PRO A 60 -5.79 16.91 -17.29
C PRO A 60 -7.25 16.71 -17.71
N SER A 61 -8.17 17.42 -17.06
CA SER A 61 -9.62 17.35 -17.36
C SER A 61 -9.99 17.77 -18.78
N THR A 62 -9.15 18.60 -19.41
CA THR A 62 -9.37 19.13 -20.77
C THR A 62 -9.04 18.13 -21.89
N GLN A 63 -8.26 17.09 -21.62
CA GLN A 63 -7.89 16.10 -22.65
C GLN A 63 -8.94 15.00 -22.73
N ARG A 64 -9.36 14.63 -23.95
CA ARG A 64 -10.25 13.49 -24.26
C ARG A 64 -9.44 12.29 -24.79
N GLY A 65 -9.95 11.05 -24.66
CA GLY A 65 -9.23 9.83 -25.08
C GLY A 65 -8.49 9.11 -23.96
N PHE A 66 -7.37 8.42 -24.21
CA PHE A 66 -6.49 7.85 -23.19
C PHE A 66 -5.23 8.71 -23.08
N VAL A 67 -4.87 9.11 -21.85
CA VAL A 67 -3.69 9.95 -21.59
C VAL A 67 -2.78 9.20 -20.62
N PRO A 68 -1.60 8.73 -21.07
CA PRO A 68 -0.65 8.05 -20.19
C PRO A 68 -0.25 8.95 -19.01
N VAL A 69 -0.47 8.47 -17.80
CA VAL A 69 -0.02 9.15 -16.58
C VAL A 69 1.42 8.69 -16.28
N ALA A 70 2.33 9.65 -16.08
CA ALA A 70 3.73 9.37 -15.84
C ALA A 70 3.92 8.38 -14.67
N ARG A 71 4.78 7.37 -14.86
CA ARG A 71 5.13 6.31 -13.88
C ARG A 71 4.01 5.37 -13.42
N ARG A 72 2.75 5.55 -13.86
CA ARG A 72 1.65 4.63 -13.53
C ARG A 72 1.93 3.18 -13.96
N TRP A 73 2.56 3.02 -15.12
CA TRP A 73 2.95 1.73 -15.68
C TRP A 73 3.91 0.94 -14.79
N VAL A 74 4.69 1.59 -13.91
CA VAL A 74 5.60 0.90 -12.98
C VAL A 74 4.80 0.11 -11.96
N VAL A 75 3.76 0.72 -11.39
CA VAL A 75 2.86 0.11 -10.41
C VAL A 75 2.03 -1.00 -11.07
N GLU A 76 1.44 -0.72 -12.22
CA GLU A 76 0.64 -1.68 -12.98
C GLU A 76 1.45 -2.91 -13.38
N ARG A 77 2.71 -2.72 -13.80
CA ARG A 77 3.62 -3.82 -14.12
C ARG A 77 3.93 -4.71 -12.91
N THR A 78 4.11 -4.11 -11.73
CA THR A 78 4.27 -4.90 -10.50
C THR A 78 3.05 -5.76 -10.25
N PHE A 79 1.83 -5.21 -10.36
CA PHE A 79 0.61 -6.01 -10.22
C PHE A 79 0.47 -7.10 -11.30
N ALA A 80 0.89 -6.82 -12.54
CA ALA A 80 0.90 -7.82 -13.60
C ALA A 80 1.82 -9.02 -13.27
N TRP A 81 3.00 -8.76 -12.69
CA TRP A 81 3.88 -9.85 -12.22
C TRP A 81 3.30 -10.59 -11.02
N LEU A 82 2.70 -9.88 -10.05
CA LEU A 82 2.09 -10.50 -8.88
C LEU A 82 0.88 -11.39 -9.26
N ALA A 83 0.15 -11.02 -10.31
CA ALA A 83 -0.96 -11.84 -10.84
C ALA A 83 -0.50 -13.21 -11.38
N CYS A 84 0.79 -13.38 -11.73
CA CYS A 84 1.34 -14.69 -12.09
C CYS A 84 1.51 -15.63 -10.88
N PHE A 85 1.44 -15.11 -9.65
CA PHE A 85 1.47 -15.90 -8.42
C PHE A 85 0.04 -16.14 -7.96
N ARG A 86 -0.45 -17.39 -8.07
CA ARG A 86 -1.85 -17.75 -7.80
C ARG A 86 -2.41 -17.17 -6.50
N ARG A 87 -1.63 -17.15 -5.41
CA ARG A 87 -2.05 -16.64 -4.09
C ARG A 87 -2.15 -15.12 -3.98
N LEU A 88 -1.56 -14.39 -4.92
CA LEU A 88 -1.55 -12.92 -4.94
C LEU A 88 -2.46 -12.35 -6.03
N ALA A 89 -2.98 -13.19 -6.93
CA ALA A 89 -3.92 -12.78 -7.97
C ALA A 89 -5.28 -12.37 -7.40
N VAL A 90 -5.68 -12.95 -6.27
CA VAL A 90 -6.88 -12.64 -5.50
C VAL A 90 -6.50 -12.67 -4.02
N ASP A 91 -7.20 -11.92 -3.17
CA ASP A 91 -6.95 -11.93 -1.73
C ASP A 91 -7.43 -13.24 -1.09
N TYR A 92 -6.53 -14.22 -1.02
CA TYR A 92 -6.78 -15.52 -0.40
C TYR A 92 -6.46 -15.56 1.10
N GLU A 93 -5.70 -14.58 1.60
CA GLU A 93 -5.04 -14.69 2.88
C GLU A 93 -5.90 -14.10 4.00
N TYR A 94 -6.09 -14.85 5.08
CA TYR A 94 -6.94 -14.40 6.19
C TYR A 94 -6.37 -13.20 6.95
N THR A 95 -5.05 -13.04 6.94
CA THR A 95 -4.37 -11.95 7.66
C THR A 95 -3.49 -11.13 6.72
N PRO A 96 -3.42 -9.80 6.94
CA PRO A 96 -2.49 -8.94 6.20
C PRO A 96 -1.03 -9.37 6.36
N ALA A 97 -0.67 -9.96 7.50
CA ALA A 97 0.68 -10.48 7.74
C ALA A 97 1.01 -11.65 6.82
N SER A 98 0.07 -12.59 6.63
CA SER A 98 0.25 -13.70 5.69
C SER A 98 0.37 -13.19 4.24
N HIS A 99 -0.50 -12.24 3.86
CA HIS A 99 -0.43 -11.61 2.54
C HIS A 99 0.93 -10.92 2.30
N ALA A 100 1.46 -10.21 3.30
CA ALA A 100 2.78 -9.59 3.23
C ALA A 100 3.91 -10.62 3.06
N CYS A 101 3.85 -11.77 3.74
CA CYS A 101 4.81 -12.86 3.55
C CYS A 101 4.81 -13.39 2.11
N TRP A 102 3.63 -13.60 1.51
CA TRP A 102 3.53 -14.03 0.12
C TRP A 102 4.05 -13.01 -0.87
N LEU A 103 3.80 -11.71 -0.63
CA LEU A 103 4.37 -10.63 -1.44
C LEU A 103 5.90 -10.68 -1.42
N LEU A 104 6.51 -10.84 -0.24
CA LEU A 104 7.96 -10.93 -0.11
C LEU A 104 8.51 -12.16 -0.84
N LEU A 105 7.88 -13.33 -0.68
CA LEU A 105 8.28 -14.55 -1.37
C LEU A 105 8.24 -14.39 -2.90
N ALA A 106 7.17 -13.81 -3.44
CA ALA A 106 7.05 -13.54 -4.87
C ALA A 106 8.16 -12.62 -5.39
N ASN A 107 8.49 -11.55 -4.65
CA ASN A 107 9.60 -10.66 -4.99
C ASN A 107 10.96 -11.38 -4.98
N ILE A 108 11.21 -12.20 -3.95
CA ILE A 108 12.43 -13.02 -3.87
C ILE A 108 12.53 -13.96 -5.07
N THR A 109 11.46 -14.68 -5.40
CA THR A 109 11.43 -15.58 -6.57
C THR A 109 11.73 -14.82 -7.88
N MET A 110 11.14 -13.63 -8.07
CA MET A 110 11.43 -12.81 -9.24
C MET A 110 12.90 -12.34 -9.30
N CYS A 111 13.49 -12.00 -8.16
CA CYS A 111 14.90 -11.62 -8.08
C CYS A 111 15.82 -12.81 -8.38
N LEU A 112 15.54 -13.98 -7.78
CA LEU A 112 16.33 -15.20 -7.99
C LEU A 112 16.29 -15.66 -9.45
N ASN A 113 15.13 -15.58 -10.10
CA ASN A 113 14.97 -15.95 -11.52
C ASN A 113 15.70 -15.00 -12.50
N ARG A 114 16.26 -13.89 -12.02
CA ARG A 114 17.08 -12.96 -12.82
C ARG A 114 18.58 -13.18 -12.64
N LEU A 115 18.98 -14.03 -11.70
CA LEU A 115 20.39 -14.38 -11.54
C LEU A 115 20.76 -15.42 -12.61
N PRO A 116 21.96 -15.30 -13.21
CA PRO A 116 22.46 -16.24 -14.20
C PRO A 116 22.81 -17.61 -13.61
#